data_AF-A0A3L7P4N5-F1
#
_entry.id   AF-A0A3L7P4N5-F1
#
_cell.length_a   1.000
_cell.length_b   1.000
_cell.length_c   1.000
_cell.angle_alpha   90.00
_cell.angle_beta   90.00
_cell.angle_gamma   90.00
#
_symmetry.space_group_name_H-M   'P 1'
#
loop_
_entity.id
_entity.type
_entity.pdbx_description
1 polymer ?
#
loop_
_entity_poly.entity_id
_entity_poly.type
_entity_poly.pdbx_seq_one_letter_code
_entity_poly.pdbx_strand_id
1 'polypeptide(L)'
;MSPASWQPWLAGVTRFAALAAFAFWQGGFVFYAAVVVPIGSDELGDTVQGFVTRRVTQGLNLAGFTALLLWLADRLVVGRPGWCWWVLWGLMVIGQVALAVMHPVLDSMLEPATISILNREAFRPLHRVYLWTSSVLWALSLVWLWLIASGELAKNPVTDPLGVAQSSRRPGQD
;
A
#
# COMPACT_ATOMS: atom_id res chain seq x y z
N MET A 1 -8.48 27.84 -21.78
CA MET A 1 -8.70 26.38 -21.73
C MET A 1 -9.79 26.09 -20.71
N SER A 2 -10.84 25.35 -21.09
CA SER A 2 -11.98 25.10 -20.19
C SER A 2 -11.65 24.00 -19.17
N PRO A 3 -12.28 24.01 -17.97
CA PRO A 3 -12.07 23.00 -16.92
C PRO A 3 -12.23 21.53 -17.39
N ALA A 4 -13.03 21.30 -18.43
CA ALA A 4 -13.28 19.98 -19.01
C ALA A 4 -12.05 19.36 -19.70
N SER A 5 -11.09 20.18 -20.16
CA SER A 5 -9.90 19.69 -20.88
C SER A 5 -8.81 19.09 -19.98
N TRP A 6 -8.81 19.39 -18.68
CA TRP A 6 -7.76 18.94 -17.74
C TRP A 6 -8.09 17.64 -17.01
N GLN A 7 -9.37 17.30 -16.88
CA GLN A 7 -9.81 16.15 -16.10
C GLN A 7 -9.20 14.81 -16.55
N PRO A 8 -9.10 14.49 -17.86
CA PRO A 8 -8.51 13.23 -18.30
C PRO A 8 -7.00 13.14 -18.02
N TRP A 9 -6.30 14.26 -18.20
CA TRP A 9 -4.86 14.36 -17.94
C TRP A 9 -4.54 14.21 -16.46
N LEU A 10 -5.27 14.91 -15.59
CA LEU A 10 -5.11 14.81 -14.14
C LEU A 10 -5.36 13.39 -13.65
N ALA A 11 -6.42 12.74 -14.12
CA ALA A 11 -6.72 11.35 -13.80
C ALA A 11 -5.59 10.39 -14.22
N GLY A 12 -5.03 10.57 -15.42
CA GLY A 12 -3.90 9.77 -15.89
C GLY A 12 -2.63 9.96 -15.04
N VAL A 13 -2.31 11.22 -14.71
CA VAL A 13 -1.14 11.55 -13.86
C VAL A 13 -1.29 10.99 -12.45
N THR A 14 -2.45 11.17 -11.79
CA THR A 14 -2.65 10.65 -10.44
C THR A 14 -2.63 9.12 -10.42
N ARG A 15 -3.20 8.48 -11.44
CA ARG A 15 -3.17 7.02 -11.58
C ARG A 15 -1.76 6.49 -11.74
N PHE A 16 -0.98 7.12 -12.61
CA PHE A 16 0.42 6.77 -12.82
C PHE A 16 1.22 6.95 -11.53
N ALA A 17 1.08 8.10 -10.84
CA ALA A 17 1.75 8.37 -9.58
C ALA A 17 1.37 7.35 -8.49
N ALA A 18 0.09 6.99 -8.37
CA ALA A 18 -0.39 5.99 -7.43
C ALA A 18 0.23 4.60 -7.69
N LEU A 19 0.29 4.16 -8.95
CA LEU A 19 0.90 2.89 -9.34
C LEU A 19 2.43 2.90 -9.16
N ALA A 20 3.09 4.01 -9.48
CA ALA A 20 4.52 4.17 -9.26
C ALA A 20 4.87 4.12 -7.76
N ALA A 21 4.09 4.79 -6.92
CA ALA A 21 4.25 4.74 -5.47
C ALA A 21 3.99 3.34 -4.90
N PHE A 22 2.98 2.63 -5.43
CA PHE A 22 2.76 1.22 -5.10
C PHE A 22 3.98 0.37 -5.46
N ALA A 23 4.47 0.46 -6.70
CA ALA A 23 5.61 -0.34 -7.16
C ALA A 23 6.88 -0.04 -6.36
N PHE A 24 7.14 1.23 -6.04
CA PHE A 24 8.27 1.63 -5.22
C PHE A 24 8.16 1.08 -3.79
N TRP A 25 7.02 1.27 -3.12
CA TRP A 25 6.85 0.83 -1.73
C TRP A 25 6.78 -0.70 -1.61
N GLN A 26 5.92 -1.35 -2.40
CA GLN A 26 5.73 -2.80 -2.38
C GLN A 26 6.99 -3.52 -2.85
N GLY A 27 7.56 -3.08 -3.97
CA GLY A 27 8.77 -3.65 -4.55
C GLY A 27 9.98 -3.43 -3.64
N GLY A 28 10.13 -2.23 -3.08
CA GLY A 28 11.18 -1.90 -2.13
C GLY A 28 11.10 -2.77 -0.87
N PHE A 29 9.90 -2.95 -0.31
CA PHE A 29 9.69 -3.84 0.84
C PHE A 29 10.08 -5.29 0.54
N VAL A 30 9.58 -5.86 -0.56
CA VAL A 30 9.85 -7.26 -0.93
C VAL A 30 11.33 -7.47 -1.23
N PHE A 31 11.91 -6.59 -2.05
CA PHE A 31 13.33 -6.68 -2.39
C PHE A 31 14.21 -6.59 -1.15
N TYR A 32 13.90 -5.64 -0.25
CA TYR A 32 14.66 -5.50 0.97
C TYR A 32 14.54 -6.75 1.87
N ALA A 33 13.32 -7.20 2.15
CA ALA A 33 13.07 -8.31 3.06
C ALA A 33 13.57 -9.67 2.51
N ALA A 34 13.43 -9.92 1.21
CA ALA A 34 13.74 -11.20 0.60
C ALA A 34 15.18 -11.32 0.10
N VAL A 35 15.84 -10.20 -0.22
CA VAL A 35 17.18 -10.19 -0.81
C VAL A 35 18.19 -9.50 0.10
N VAL A 36 17.92 -8.25 0.48
CA VAL A 36 18.90 -7.44 1.21
C VAL A 36 19.09 -7.90 2.65
N VAL A 37 18.01 -8.29 3.34
CA VAL A 37 18.08 -8.77 4.73
C VAL A 37 18.88 -10.08 4.84
N PRO A 38 18.60 -11.14 4.07
CA PRO A 38 19.37 -12.38 4.15
C PRO A 38 20.86 -12.16 3.83
N ILE A 39 21.17 -11.51 2.70
CA ILE A 39 22.55 -11.24 2.29
C ILE A 39 23.27 -10.39 3.35
N GLY A 40 22.62 -9.33 3.85
CA GLY A 40 23.21 -8.47 4.86
C GLY A 40 23.43 -9.19 6.20
N SER A 41 22.53 -10.10 6.59
CA SER A 41 22.72 -10.95 7.78
C SER A 41 23.89 -11.90 7.62
N ASP A 42 24.07 -12.51 6.45
CA ASP A 42 25.17 -13.44 6.18
C ASP A 42 26.53 -12.71 6.17
N GLU A 43 26.58 -11.50 5.63
CA GLU A 43 27.83 -10.73 5.47
C GLU A 43 28.20 -9.89 6.71
N LEU A 44 27.22 -9.33 7.42
CA LEU A 44 27.44 -8.37 8.52
C LEU A 44 27.03 -8.92 9.89
N GLY A 45 26.34 -10.05 9.94
CA GLY A 45 25.69 -10.59 11.12
C GLY A 45 24.35 -9.92 11.43
N ASP A 46 23.44 -10.69 12.05
CA ASP A 46 22.05 -10.28 12.31
C ASP A 46 21.89 -8.95 13.05
N THR A 47 22.79 -8.66 13.99
CA THR A 47 22.66 -7.46 14.82
C THR A 47 22.96 -6.21 14.00
N VAL A 48 24.07 -6.18 13.26
CA VAL A 48 24.43 -5.05 12.40
C VAL A 48 23.37 -4.86 11.31
N GLN A 49 22.93 -5.95 10.68
CA GLN A 49 21.87 -5.91 9.68
C GLN A 49 20.54 -5.39 10.24
N GLY A 50 20.23 -5.69 11.51
CA GLY A 50 19.07 -5.12 12.21
C GLY A 50 19.13 -3.60 12.32
N PHE A 51 20.31 -3.01 12.56
CA PHE A 51 20.49 -1.55 12.60
C PHE A 51 20.42 -0.91 11.21
N VAL A 52 20.84 -1.62 10.15
CA VAL A 52 20.58 -1.18 8.77
C VAL A 52 19.08 -1.20 8.49
N THR A 53 18.41 -2.29 8.85
CA THR A 53 16.96 -2.47 8.69
C THR A 53 16.18 -1.37 9.40
N ARG A 54 16.59 -0.99 10.61
CA ARG A 54 16.02 0.16 11.34
C ARG A 54 15.99 1.43 10.47
N ARG A 55 17.11 1.80 9.86
CA ARG A 55 17.18 3.01 9.01
C ARG A 55 16.33 2.88 7.74
N VAL A 56 16.38 1.72 7.08
CA VAL A 56 15.57 1.47 5.88
C VAL A 56 14.08 1.54 6.18
N THR A 57 13.68 1.06 7.36
CA THR A 57 12.29 1.04 7.80
C THR A 57 11.72 2.45 7.97
N GLN A 58 12.54 3.45 8.34
CA GLN A 58 12.11 4.86 8.36
C GLN A 58 11.71 5.33 6.95
N GLY A 59 12.56 5.04 5.96
CA GLY A 59 12.27 5.33 4.55
C GLY A 59 11.03 4.60 4.03
N LEU A 60 10.87 3.32 4.40
CA LEU A 60 9.70 2.52 4.01
C LEU A 60 8.39 3.03 4.65
N ASN A 61 8.41 3.49 5.90
CA ASN A 61 7.23 4.09 6.53
C ASN A 61 6.84 5.40 5.84
N LEU A 62 7.81 6.27 5.54
CA LEU A 62 7.55 7.50 4.79
C LEU A 62 6.96 7.19 3.42
N ALA A 63 7.57 6.26 2.68
CA ALA A 63 7.08 5.81 1.38
C ALA A 63 5.66 5.22 1.47
N GLY A 64 5.34 4.49 2.54
CA GLY A 64 4.01 3.93 2.78
C GLY A 64 2.94 5.01 2.96
N PHE A 65 3.22 6.05 3.77
CA PHE A 65 2.33 7.21 3.88
C PHE A 65 2.18 7.94 2.54
N THR A 66 3.28 8.16 1.81
CA THR A 66 3.22 8.80 0.48
C THR A 66 2.36 7.99 -0.48
N ALA A 67 2.49 6.66 -0.51
CA ALA A 67 1.66 5.79 -1.33
C ALA A 67 0.17 5.91 -0.96
N LEU A 68 -0.19 5.84 0.32
CA LEU A 68 -1.58 5.97 0.77
C LEU A 68 -2.22 7.31 0.40
N LEU A 69 -1.45 8.41 0.46
CA LEU A 69 -1.92 9.73 0.05
C LEU A 69 -2.13 9.82 -1.47
N LEU A 70 -1.21 9.27 -2.26
CA LEU A 70 -1.34 9.26 -3.72
C LEU A 70 -2.50 8.37 -4.18
N TRP A 71 -2.77 7.27 -3.48
CA TRP A 71 -3.92 6.41 -3.76
C TRP A 71 -5.24 7.09 -3.42
N LEU A 72 -5.29 7.85 -2.32
CA LEU A 72 -6.45 8.69 -1.99
C LEU A 72 -6.65 9.76 -3.06
N ALA A 73 -5.58 10.46 -3.48
CA ALA A 73 -5.64 11.50 -4.50
C ALA A 73 -6.16 10.95 -5.84
N ASP A 74 -5.62 9.83 -6.31
CA ASP A 74 -6.12 9.14 -7.51
C ASP A 74 -7.62 8.86 -7.41
N ARG A 75 -8.07 8.35 -6.26
CA ARG A 75 -9.49 8.02 -6.09
C ARG A 75 -10.39 9.25 -6.08
N LEU A 76 -9.96 10.34 -5.42
CA LEU A 76 -10.72 11.59 -5.40
C LEU A 76 -10.86 12.21 -6.81
N VAL A 77 -9.90 11.98 -7.71
CA VAL A 77 -9.93 12.47 -9.10
C VAL A 77 -10.76 11.57 -10.02
N VAL A 78 -10.63 10.25 -9.91
CA VAL A 78 -11.26 9.29 -10.85
C VAL A 78 -12.73 8.98 -10.50
N GLY A 79 -13.15 9.13 -9.24
CA GLY A 79 -14.56 9.02 -8.85
C GLY A 79 -14.82 8.32 -7.51
N ARG A 80 -16.10 8.21 -7.12
CA ARG A 80 -16.47 7.76 -5.76
C ARG A 80 -16.20 6.26 -5.56
N PRO A 81 -15.34 5.86 -4.61
CA PRO A 81 -15.09 4.45 -4.31
C PRO A 81 -16.32 3.79 -3.69
N GLY A 82 -16.48 2.49 -3.96
CA GLY A 82 -17.39 1.65 -3.20
C GLY A 82 -16.90 1.49 -1.75
N TRP A 83 -17.80 1.09 -0.85
CA TRP A 83 -17.53 0.88 0.57
C TRP A 83 -16.29 0.01 0.84
N CYS A 84 -16.12 -1.09 0.09
CA CYS A 84 -14.99 -2.02 0.26
C CYS A 84 -13.62 -1.34 0.13
N TRP A 85 -13.51 -0.33 -0.73
CA TRP A 85 -12.27 0.42 -0.89
C TRP A 85 -11.97 1.30 0.32
N TRP A 86 -12.98 1.94 0.91
CA TRP A 86 -12.79 2.73 2.13
C TRP A 86 -12.40 1.88 3.32
N VAL A 87 -12.99 0.69 3.45
CA VAL A 87 -12.59 -0.28 4.48
C VAL A 87 -11.14 -0.69 4.27
N LEU A 88 -10.76 -1.08 3.05
CA LEU A 88 -9.40 -1.50 2.74
C LEU A 88 -8.39 -0.38 2.99
N TRP A 89 -8.64 0.81 2.46
CA TRP A 89 -7.76 1.98 2.65
C TRP A 89 -7.68 2.36 4.13
N GLY A 90 -8.79 2.34 4.85
CA GLY A 90 -8.83 2.63 6.28
C GLY A 90 -8.01 1.63 7.11
N LEU A 91 -8.14 0.34 6.83
CA LEU A 91 -7.30 -0.71 7.46
C LEU A 91 -5.82 -0.48 7.18
N MET A 92 -5.47 -0.09 5.96
CA MET A 92 -4.09 0.20 5.59
C MET A 92 -3.55 1.45 6.29
N VAL A 93 -4.35 2.52 6.41
CA VAL A 93 -3.98 3.71 7.18
C VAL A 93 -3.74 3.37 8.65
N ILE A 94 -4.65 2.60 9.26
CA ILE A 94 -4.52 2.18 10.66
C ILE A 94 -3.24 1.38 10.87
N GLY A 95 -2.97 0.39 10.01
CA GLY A 95 -1.74 -0.39 10.09
C GLY A 95 -0.48 0.45 9.85
N GLN A 96 -0.52 1.39 8.91
CA GLN A 96 0.62 2.27 8.63
C GLN A 96 0.93 3.22 9.80
N VAL A 97 -0.11 3.75 10.45
CA VAL A 97 0.03 4.52 11.70
C VAL A 97 0.58 3.65 12.82
N ALA A 98 0.08 2.41 12.95
CA ALA A 98 0.59 1.48 13.96
C ALA A 98 2.08 1.20 13.76
N LEU A 99 2.55 0.95 12.53
CA LEU A 99 3.98 0.80 12.23
C LEU A 99 4.77 2.07 12.56
N ALA A 100 4.26 3.25 12.21
CA ALA A 100 4.92 4.52 12.47
C ALA A 100 5.07 4.81 13.97
N VAL A 101 4.10 4.41 14.79
CA VAL A 101 4.13 4.54 16.26
C VAL A 101 4.99 3.46 16.91
N MET A 102 4.92 2.22 16.43
CA MET A 102 5.73 1.12 16.97
C MET A 102 7.22 1.29 16.66
N HIS A 103 7.57 1.93 15.55
CA HIS A 103 8.95 2.13 15.14
C HIS A 103 9.80 2.87 16.20
N PRO A 104 9.45 4.07 16.71
CA PRO A 104 10.21 4.73 17.77
C PRO A 104 10.18 3.96 19.10
N VAL A 105 9.13 3.19 19.37
CA VAL A 105 9.07 2.33 20.57
C VAL A 105 10.14 1.24 20.49
N LEU A 106 10.24 0.53 19.35
CA LEU A 106 11.32 -0.44 19.12
C LEU A 106 12.69 0.23 19.11
N ASP A 107 12.76 1.45 18.57
CA ASP A 107 14.01 2.19 18.46
C ASP A 107 14.60 2.57 19.81
N SER A 108 13.76 2.97 20.76
CA SER A 108 14.20 3.30 22.12
C SER A 108 14.73 2.11 22.91
N MET A 109 14.56 0.88 22.40
CA MET A 109 15.11 -0.35 22.98
C MET A 109 16.47 -0.74 22.39
N LEU A 110 17.03 0.07 21.49
CA LEU A 110 18.31 -0.15 20.82
C LEU A 110 19.32 0.91 21.27
N GLU A 111 20.59 0.51 21.41
CA GLU A 111 21.72 1.41 21.67
C GLU A 111 22.58 1.53 20.40
N PRO A 112 22.45 2.62 19.62
CA PRO A 112 23.12 2.74 18.33
C PRO A 112 24.64 2.83 18.44
N ALA A 113 25.17 3.40 19.53
CA ALA A 113 26.61 3.55 19.69
C ALA A 113 27.32 2.21 19.92
N THR A 114 26.62 1.25 20.53
CA THR A 114 27.19 -0.07 20.87
C THR A 114 26.63 -1.21 20.03
N ILE A 115 25.72 -0.91 19.08
CA ILE A 115 25.04 -1.91 18.23
C ILE A 115 24.44 -3.01 19.13
N SER A 116 23.76 -2.61 20.20
CA SER A 116 23.22 -3.54 21.19
C SER A 116 21.72 -3.33 21.44
N ILE A 117 21.06 -4.39 21.91
CA ILE A 117 19.63 -4.37 22.25
C ILE A 117 19.55 -4.26 23.77
N LEU A 118 19.03 -3.13 24.26
CA LEU A 118 18.96 -2.80 25.69
C LEU A 118 18.05 -3.75 26.47
N ASN A 119 16.90 -4.12 25.89
CA ASN A 119 15.92 -5.03 26.50
C ASN A 119 15.41 -6.07 25.50
N ARG A 120 16.11 -7.21 25.41
CA ARG A 120 15.78 -8.29 24.47
C ARG A 120 14.43 -8.94 24.74
N GLU A 121 14.02 -9.02 26.00
CA GLU A 121 12.76 -9.68 26.40
C GLU A 121 11.54 -8.91 25.90
N ALA A 122 11.55 -7.58 26.05
CA ALA A 122 10.48 -6.71 25.53
C ALA A 122 10.56 -6.50 24.01
N PHE A 123 11.78 -6.45 23.45
CA PHE A 123 11.99 -6.18 22.03
C PHE A 123 11.41 -7.26 21.12
N ARG A 124 11.66 -8.54 21.41
CA ARG A 124 11.25 -9.67 20.55
C ARG A 124 9.74 -9.74 20.27
N PRO A 125 8.83 -9.70 21.27
CA PRO A 125 7.40 -9.78 21.01
C PRO A 125 6.91 -8.56 20.23
N LEU A 126 7.36 -7.34 20.56
CA LEU A 126 6.99 -6.13 19.83
C LEU A 126 7.48 -6.14 18.39
N HIS A 127 8.73 -6.59 18.17
CA HIS A 127 9.29 -6.74 16.84
C HIS A 127 8.50 -7.77 16.01
N ARG A 128 8.04 -8.87 16.63
CA ARG A 128 7.17 -9.84 15.96
C ARG A 128 5.83 -9.23 15.54
N VAL A 129 5.19 -8.45 16.42
CA VAL A 129 3.94 -7.73 16.08
C VAL A 129 4.18 -6.74 14.95
N TYR A 130 5.32 -6.06 14.94
CA TYR A 130 5.73 -5.15 13.87
C TYR A 130 5.79 -5.88 12.52
N LEU A 131 6.51 -6.99 12.46
CA LEU A 131 6.65 -7.79 11.24
C LEU A 131 5.31 -8.35 10.73
N TRP A 132 4.44 -8.83 11.62
CA TRP A 132 3.10 -9.27 11.24
C TRP A 132 2.26 -8.13 10.69
N THR A 133 2.32 -6.96 11.33
CA THR A 133 1.60 -5.76 10.87
C THR A 133 2.07 -5.36 9.47
N SER A 134 3.38 -5.34 9.23
CA SER A 134 3.95 -5.09 7.90
C SER A 134 3.50 -6.13 6.87
N SER A 135 3.46 -7.41 7.24
CA SER A 135 3.03 -8.49 6.34
C SER A 135 1.55 -8.40 5.98
N VAL A 136 0.70 -8.04 6.94
CA VAL A 136 -0.73 -7.81 6.71
C VAL A 136 -0.92 -6.59 5.79
N LEU A 137 -0.25 -5.47 6.04
CA LEU A 137 -0.30 -4.30 5.16
C LEU A 137 0.14 -4.63 3.73
N TRP A 138 1.21 -5.40 3.60
CA TRP A 138 1.70 -5.88 2.32
C TRP A 138 0.67 -6.75 1.58
N ALA A 139 -0.09 -7.59 2.30
CA ALA A 139 -1.15 -8.38 1.70
C ALA A 139 -2.36 -7.51 1.30
N LEU A 140 -2.75 -6.55 2.14
CA LEU A 140 -3.83 -5.60 1.85
C LEU A 140 -3.52 -4.74 0.62
N SER A 141 -2.26 -4.35 0.40
CA SER A 141 -1.86 -3.61 -0.80
C SER A 141 -2.04 -4.42 -2.09
N LEU A 142 -1.86 -5.75 -2.05
CA LEU A 142 -2.13 -6.62 -3.19
C LEU A 142 -3.62 -6.70 -3.49
N VAL A 143 -4.47 -6.75 -2.45
CA VAL A 143 -5.93 -6.66 -2.63
C VAL A 143 -6.30 -5.31 -3.25
N TRP A 144 -5.66 -4.23 -2.84
CA TRP A 144 -5.88 -2.90 -3.44
C TRP A 144 -5.49 -2.87 -4.92
N LEU A 145 -4.32 -3.42 -5.27
CA LEU A 145 -3.89 -3.54 -6.67
C LEU A 145 -4.89 -4.36 -7.49
N TRP A 146 -5.35 -5.48 -6.94
CA TRP A 146 -6.36 -6.33 -7.59
C TRP A 146 -7.68 -5.58 -7.85
N LEU A 147 -8.17 -4.79 -6.89
CA LEU A 147 -9.39 -3.98 -7.07
C LEU A 147 -9.24 -2.93 -8.17
N ILE A 148 -8.03 -2.38 -8.35
CA ILE A 148 -7.73 -1.47 -9.44
C ILE A 148 -7.65 -2.20 -10.78
N ALA A 149 -6.98 -3.35 -10.83
CA ALA A 149 -6.78 -4.12 -12.06
C ALA A 149 -8.07 -4.78 -12.58
N SER A 150 -8.93 -5.26 -11.68
CA SER A 150 -10.17 -5.97 -12.02
C SER A 150 -11.27 -5.07 -12.57
N GLY A 151 -11.14 -3.75 -12.47
CA GLY A 151 -12.21 -2.82 -12.85
C GLY A 151 -13.49 -2.98 -12.02
N GLU A 152 -13.46 -3.76 -10.92
CA GLU A 152 -14.59 -3.91 -9.98
C GLU A 152 -15.03 -2.57 -9.38
N LEU A 153 -14.16 -1.56 -9.41
CA LEU A 153 -14.48 -0.17 -9.04
C LEU A 153 -15.19 0.65 -10.14
N ALA A 154 -15.37 0.10 -11.34
CA ALA A 154 -16.10 0.70 -12.46
C ALA A 154 -17.51 0.10 -12.66
N LYS A 155 -17.81 -1.04 -12.03
CA LYS A 155 -19.14 -1.65 -12.05
C LYS A 155 -20.05 -0.94 -11.05
N ASN A 156 -20.82 0.05 -11.50
CA ASN A 156 -21.92 0.62 -10.71
C ASN A 156 -23.07 -0.41 -10.62
N PRO A 157 -23.53 -0.82 -9.42
CA PRO A 157 -24.72 -1.65 -9.28
C PRO A 157 -26.03 -0.90 -9.62
N VAL A 158 -25.98 0.43 -9.74
CA VAL A 158 -27.16 1.31 -9.82
C VAL A 158 -27.58 1.63 -11.26
N THR A 159 -26.82 1.19 -12.27
CA THR A 159 -27.18 1.41 -13.69
C THR A 159 -27.68 0.16 -14.41
N ASP A 160 -28.29 -0.77 -13.68
CA ASP A 160 -29.23 -1.71 -14.30
C ASP A 160 -30.61 -1.72 -13.59
N PRO A 161 -31.39 -0.62 -13.64
CA PRO A 161 -32.83 -0.67 -13.38
C PRO A 161 -33.60 -1.18 -14.60
N LEU A 162 -32.94 -1.35 -15.75
CA LEU A 162 -33.54 -1.69 -17.01
C LEU A 162 -32.62 -2.70 -17.68
N GLY A 163 -32.92 -3.98 -17.47
CA GLY A 163 -32.58 -5.04 -18.41
C GLY A 163 -33.24 -4.69 -19.75
N VAL A 164 -32.66 -3.73 -20.48
CA VAL A 164 -33.07 -3.32 -21.81
C VAL A 164 -32.60 -4.43 -22.73
N ALA A 165 -33.45 -5.45 -22.78
CA ALA A 165 -33.81 -6.20 -23.97
C ALA A 165 -32.88 -5.98 -25.17
N GLN A 166 -31.70 -6.59 -25.14
CA GLN A 166 -31.02 -6.99 -26.36
C GLN A 166 -31.71 -8.26 -26.90
N SER A 167 -32.95 -8.13 -27.39
CA SER A 167 -33.53 -9.16 -28.25
C SER A 167 -34.47 -8.55 -29.29
N SER A 168 -33.93 -8.47 -30.51
CA SER A 168 -34.61 -8.65 -31.79
C SER A 168 -35.81 -7.73 -32.13
N ARG A 169 -35.53 -6.66 -32.86
CA ARG A 169 -36.30 -6.36 -34.08
C ARG A 169 -35.32 -6.21 -35.25
N ARG A 170 -35.22 -7.24 -36.09
CA ARG A 170 -34.79 -7.05 -37.49
C ARG A 170 -36.02 -6.57 -38.26
N PRO A 171 -35.95 -5.43 -38.95
CA PRO A 171 -36.97 -5.03 -39.92
C PRO A 171 -36.74 -5.81 -41.23
N GLY A 172 -37.79 -6.44 -41.76
CA GLY A 172 -37.79 -7.06 -43.08
C GLY A 172 -37.90 -8.59 -43.07
N GLN A 173 -39.13 -9.09 -42.94
CA GLN A 173 -39.59 -10.33 -43.56
C GLN A 173 -41.01 -10.07 -44.04
N ASP A 174 -41.10 -9.78 -45.34
CA ASP A 174 -42.32 -9.88 -46.15
C ASP A 174 -42.49 -11.35 -46.60
#